data_AF-A0A6J8AN22-F1
#
_entry.id   AF-A0A6J8AN22-F1
#
_cell.length_a   1.000
_cell.length_b   1.000
_cell.length_c   1.000
_cell.angle_alpha   90.00
_cell.angle_beta   90.00
_cell.angle_gamma   90.00
#
_symmetry.space_group_name_H-M   'P 1'
#
loop_
_entity.id
_entity.type
_entity.pdbx_description
1 polymer ?
#
loop_
_entity_poly.entity_id
_entity_poly.type
_entity_poly.pdbx_seq_one_letter_code
_entity_poly.pdbx_strand_id
1 'polypeptide(L)'
;MIDWLLEITNISYSKYNTRSPKQILRLYNQSFLLVVNCRNVVGVPSKMSSRKFFGSHFHSVSIHLAEVERIFNLRSLVTEQEEGCFGDLRRISENTSNRQPKTVCDNAVLRFTCQQSSKQDSIYIQESIIQRIAKQTQAKPRTLIPSTILNKRPMLIQSHLERISDFILPGEGVWWHTEDGNMIFYDGPDDEPFHNEGPEMHHFRSSSYKEEHQLLKDIWEKVTENFQDRKISLPLKRIKMFDKDGKVVYIIPTETEPANEDQQSISPEKNLEQDIENGLET
;
A
#
# COMPACT_ATOMS: atom_id res chain seq x y z
N MET A 1 15.81 -4.03 2.63
CA MET A 1 15.09 -2.78 2.97
C MET A 1 15.04 -1.85 1.77
N ILE A 2 16.22 -1.51 1.24
CA ILE A 2 16.38 -0.67 0.04
C ILE A 2 15.58 -1.21 -1.14
N ASP A 3 15.57 -2.53 -1.36
CA ASP A 3 14.86 -3.10 -2.52
C ASP A 3 13.34 -2.92 -2.45
N TRP A 4 12.71 -2.90 -1.27
CA TRP A 4 11.26 -2.60 -1.17
C TRP A 4 10.98 -1.13 -1.44
N LEU A 5 11.82 -0.24 -0.91
CA LEU A 5 11.72 1.19 -1.19
C LEU A 5 11.93 1.51 -2.67
N LEU A 6 12.84 0.80 -3.34
CA LEU A 6 13.08 0.97 -4.76
C LEU A 6 11.84 0.60 -5.59
N GLU A 7 11.21 -0.54 -5.30
CA GLU A 7 9.97 -0.97 -5.96
C GLU A 7 8.83 0.04 -5.72
N ILE A 8 8.64 0.45 -4.47
CA ILE A 8 7.64 1.45 -4.10
C ILE A 8 7.89 2.77 -4.85
N THR A 9 9.14 3.20 -4.96
CA THR A 9 9.51 4.42 -5.69
C THR A 9 9.27 4.25 -7.19
N ASN A 10 9.63 3.10 -7.76
CA ASN A 10 9.44 2.83 -9.19
C ASN A 10 7.95 2.88 -9.56
N ILE A 11 7.07 2.31 -8.73
CA ILE A 11 5.62 2.39 -8.93
C ILE A 11 5.13 3.83 -8.75
N SER A 12 5.54 4.52 -7.68
CA SER A 12 5.12 5.90 -7.37
C SER A 12 5.43 6.88 -8.51
N TYR A 13 6.55 6.71 -9.21
CA TYR A 13 6.98 7.57 -10.31
C TYR A 13 6.59 7.03 -11.70
N SER A 14 5.85 5.93 -11.74
CA SER A 14 5.42 5.31 -12.99
C SER A 14 4.40 6.19 -13.73
N LYS A 15 4.34 6.02 -15.06
CA LYS A 15 3.44 6.81 -15.91
C LYS A 15 1.99 6.34 -15.72
N TYR A 16 1.04 7.25 -15.89
CA TYR A 16 -0.39 6.93 -15.77
C TYR A 16 -0.82 5.71 -16.59
N ASN A 17 -0.27 5.54 -17.81
CA ASN A 17 -0.63 4.43 -18.69
C ASN A 17 -0.10 3.06 -18.26
N THR A 18 0.81 2.98 -17.29
CA THR A 18 1.27 1.70 -16.74
C THR A 18 0.41 1.22 -15.58
N ARG A 19 -0.40 2.13 -15.02
CA ARG A 19 -1.26 1.90 -13.87
C ARG A 19 -2.21 0.74 -14.14
N SER A 20 -2.18 -0.26 -13.26
CA SER A 20 -2.91 -1.52 -13.42
C SER A 20 -3.20 -2.17 -12.06
N PRO A 21 -4.19 -3.10 -11.97
CA PRO A 21 -4.46 -3.85 -10.76
C PRO A 21 -3.21 -4.55 -10.21
N LYS A 22 -2.38 -5.12 -11.10
CA LYS A 22 -1.10 -5.73 -10.73
C LYS A 22 -0.17 -4.76 -10.00
N GLN A 23 -0.02 -3.53 -10.50
CA GLN A 23 0.83 -2.52 -9.85
C GLN A 23 0.27 -2.08 -8.50
N ILE A 24 -1.05 -1.96 -8.37
CA ILE A 24 -1.70 -1.66 -7.08
C ILE A 24 -1.42 -2.78 -6.08
N LEU A 25 -1.67 -4.03 -6.46
CA LEU A 25 -1.40 -5.21 -5.61
C LEU A 25 0.07 -5.25 -5.18
N ARG A 26 0.99 -5.04 -6.15
CA ARG A 26 2.42 -4.98 -5.89
C ARG A 26 2.76 -3.90 -4.87
N LEU A 27 2.19 -2.71 -5.00
CA LEU A 27 2.44 -1.59 -4.09
C LEU A 27 1.98 -1.91 -2.67
N TYR A 28 0.76 -2.45 -2.50
CA TYR A 28 0.27 -2.94 -1.20
C TYR A 28 1.23 -3.96 -0.59
N ASN A 29 1.62 -4.97 -1.36
CA ASN A 29 2.47 -6.06 -0.91
C ASN A 29 3.89 -5.59 -0.53
N GLN A 30 4.51 -4.75 -1.36
CA GLN A 30 5.85 -4.24 -1.08
C GLN A 30 5.85 -3.28 0.12
N SER A 31 4.82 -2.43 0.25
CA SER A 31 4.62 -1.57 1.42
C SER A 31 4.42 -2.38 2.71
N PHE A 32 3.61 -3.43 2.66
CA PHE A 32 3.42 -4.35 3.77
C PHE A 32 4.72 -5.03 4.21
N LEU A 33 5.45 -5.62 3.25
CA LEU A 33 6.72 -6.28 3.54
C LEU A 33 7.77 -5.30 4.03
N LEU A 34 7.79 -4.06 3.53
CA LEU A 34 8.65 -3.02 4.06
C LEU A 34 8.36 -2.80 5.55
N VAL A 35 7.10 -2.69 5.97
CA VAL A 35 6.75 -2.53 7.39
C VAL A 35 7.21 -3.69 8.24
N VAL A 36 6.83 -4.90 7.84
CA VAL A 36 7.14 -6.14 8.58
C VAL A 36 8.64 -6.28 8.76
N ASN A 37 9.41 -6.11 7.69
CA ASN A 37 10.86 -6.27 7.71
C ASN A 37 11.57 -5.11 8.40
N CYS A 38 11.08 -3.86 8.24
CA CYS A 38 11.67 -2.72 8.90
C CYS A 38 11.56 -2.86 10.42
N ARG A 39 10.41 -3.29 10.94
CA ARG A 39 10.26 -3.59 12.38
C ARG A 39 11.13 -4.76 12.84
N ASN A 40 11.33 -5.78 12.01
CA ASN A 40 12.17 -6.93 12.37
C ASN A 40 13.66 -6.60 12.38
N VAL A 41 14.12 -5.74 11.47
CA VAL A 41 15.56 -5.40 11.31
C VAL A 41 15.96 -4.23 12.20
N VAL A 42 15.15 -3.16 12.21
CA VAL A 42 15.46 -1.94 12.98
C VAL A 42 15.00 -2.07 14.43
N GLY A 43 13.86 -2.72 14.67
CA GLY A 43 13.27 -2.81 16.00
C GLY A 43 13.04 -1.43 16.60
N VAL A 44 13.64 -1.18 17.76
CA VAL A 44 13.64 0.13 18.42
C VAL A 44 14.83 0.95 17.90
N PRO A 45 14.60 2.09 17.22
CA PRO A 45 15.70 2.89 16.68
C PRO A 45 16.59 3.46 17.79
N SER A 46 17.91 3.42 17.58
CA SER A 46 18.89 3.86 18.60
C SER A 46 19.15 5.37 18.61
N LYS A 47 19.00 6.05 17.47
CA LYS A 47 19.34 7.49 17.31
C LYS A 47 18.14 8.43 17.36
N MET A 48 16.92 7.91 17.33
CA MET A 48 15.70 8.70 17.37
C MET A 48 14.57 7.89 17.99
N SER A 49 13.50 8.55 18.43
CA SER A 49 12.34 7.83 18.97
C SER A 49 11.63 7.03 17.88
N SER A 50 11.03 5.91 18.28
CA SER A 50 10.18 5.10 17.39
C SER A 50 9.09 5.92 16.72
N ARG A 51 8.52 6.91 17.43
CA ARG A 51 7.52 7.83 16.88
C ARG A 51 8.06 8.72 15.76
N LYS A 52 9.32 9.12 15.81
CA LYS A 52 9.95 9.89 14.72
C LYS A 52 10.28 9.01 13.52
N PHE A 53 10.78 7.80 13.79
CA PHE A 53 11.20 6.89 12.74
C PHE A 53 10.01 6.24 12.01
N PHE A 54 9.07 5.68 12.78
CA PHE A 54 7.82 5.07 12.29
C PHE A 54 6.64 6.06 12.27
N GLY A 55 6.94 7.36 12.28
CA GLY A 55 5.93 8.42 12.32
C GLY A 55 5.21 8.61 10.99
N SER A 56 4.67 9.81 10.80
CA SER A 56 3.80 10.17 9.67
C SER A 56 4.33 9.76 8.30
N HIS A 57 5.61 10.01 8.00
CA HIS A 57 6.18 9.68 6.68
C HIS A 57 6.18 8.17 6.41
N PHE A 58 6.60 7.38 7.40
CA PHE A 58 6.61 5.93 7.29
C PHE A 58 5.19 5.38 7.19
N HIS A 59 4.27 5.93 7.98
CA HIS A 59 2.84 5.60 7.90
C HIS A 59 2.26 5.91 6.52
N SER A 60 2.53 7.09 5.96
CA SER A 60 2.06 7.47 4.63
C SER A 60 2.57 6.53 3.53
N VAL A 61 3.86 6.15 3.58
CA VAL A 61 4.44 5.21 2.59
C VAL A 61 3.84 3.81 2.74
N SER A 62 3.62 3.36 3.96
CA SER A 62 3.17 1.99 4.23
C SER A 62 1.66 1.80 4.08
N ILE A 63 0.88 2.83 4.38
CA ILE A 63 -0.58 2.79 4.40
C ILE A 63 -1.11 3.58 3.19
N HIS A 64 -1.01 4.90 3.20
CA HIS A 64 -1.75 5.73 2.26
C HIS A 64 -1.29 5.65 0.81
N LEU A 65 -0.03 5.32 0.55
CA LEU A 65 0.51 5.34 -0.81
C LEU A 65 -0.25 4.39 -1.76
N ALA A 66 -0.49 3.16 -1.32
CA ALA A 66 -1.21 2.16 -2.13
C ALA A 66 -2.71 2.48 -2.24
N GLU A 67 -3.29 3.04 -1.18
CA GLU A 67 -4.66 3.55 -1.12
C GLU A 67 -4.90 4.67 -2.13
N VAL A 68 -3.95 5.59 -2.23
CA VAL A 68 -4.01 6.70 -3.17
C VAL A 68 -3.83 6.21 -4.61
N GLU A 69 -2.93 5.25 -4.86
CA GLU A 69 -2.72 4.66 -6.19
C GLU A 69 -3.97 3.96 -6.75
N ARG A 70 -4.95 3.58 -5.90
CA ARG A 70 -6.27 3.07 -6.33
C ARG A 70 -7.16 4.09 -7.01
N ILE A 71 -6.87 5.39 -6.88
CA ILE A 71 -7.73 6.46 -7.43
C ILE A 71 -6.93 7.45 -8.27
N PHE A 72 -5.74 7.81 -7.79
CA PHE A 72 -4.84 8.77 -8.41
C PHE A 72 -3.59 8.04 -8.90
N ASN A 73 -3.00 8.49 -9.99
CA ASN A 73 -1.64 8.09 -10.30
C ASN A 73 -0.69 8.91 -9.39
N LEU A 74 0.12 8.23 -8.59
CA LEU A 74 0.98 8.85 -7.58
C LEU A 74 1.92 9.90 -8.16
N ARG A 75 2.42 9.70 -9.38
CA ARG A 75 3.26 10.67 -10.07
C ARG A 75 2.58 12.03 -10.24
N SER A 76 1.26 12.06 -10.42
CA SER A 76 0.50 13.31 -10.54
C SER A 76 0.38 14.09 -9.22
N LEU A 77 0.74 13.46 -8.09
CA LEU A 77 0.73 14.06 -6.76
C LEU A 77 2.13 14.51 -6.32
N VAL A 78 3.16 14.24 -7.12
CA VAL A 78 4.52 14.70 -6.85
C VAL A 78 4.61 16.17 -7.22
N THR A 79 4.48 17.05 -6.23
CA THR A 79 4.50 18.52 -6.41
C THR A 79 5.90 19.12 -6.40
N GLU A 80 6.97 18.30 -6.37
CA GLU A 80 8.35 18.77 -6.25
C GLU A 80 8.73 19.77 -7.35
N GLN A 81 8.24 19.55 -8.58
CA GLN A 81 8.49 20.46 -9.69
C GLN A 81 7.74 21.77 -9.54
N GLU A 82 6.46 21.71 -9.18
CA GLU A 82 5.61 22.88 -8.96
C GLU A 82 6.20 23.75 -7.83
N GLU A 83 6.60 23.13 -6.72
CA GLU A 83 7.29 23.81 -5.61
C GLU A 83 8.59 24.48 -6.06
N GLY A 84 9.41 23.78 -6.86
CA GLY A 84 10.61 24.35 -7.47
C GLY A 84 10.30 25.55 -8.38
N CYS A 85 9.23 25.46 -9.18
CA CYS A 85 8.79 26.52 -10.07
C CYS A 85 8.30 27.75 -9.29
N PHE A 86 7.56 27.57 -8.21
CA PHE A 86 7.15 28.65 -7.32
C PHE A 86 8.36 29.30 -6.63
N GLY A 87 9.35 28.51 -6.23
CA GLY A 87 10.62 29.01 -5.69
C GLY A 87 11.38 29.88 -6.70
N ASP A 88 11.48 29.44 -7.96
CA ASP A 88 12.09 30.21 -9.04
C ASP A 88 11.32 31.51 -9.30
N LEU A 89 9.99 31.46 -9.42
CA LEU A 89 9.14 32.64 -9.63
C LEU A 89 9.30 33.65 -8.49
N ARG A 90 9.32 33.17 -7.24
CA ARG A 90 9.55 34.01 -6.06
C ARG A 90 10.92 34.69 -6.15
N ARG A 91 11.99 33.94 -6.41
CA ARG A 91 13.34 34.47 -6.54
C ARG A 91 13.45 35.50 -7.68
N ILE A 92 12.82 35.24 -8.82
CA ILE A 92 12.78 36.19 -9.93
C ILE A 92 12.07 37.47 -9.51
N SER A 93 10.91 37.36 -8.87
CA SER A 93 10.14 38.51 -8.39
C SER A 93 10.94 39.35 -7.37
N GLU A 94 11.60 38.70 -6.41
CA GLU A 94 12.45 39.35 -5.41
C GLU A 94 13.65 40.09 -6.05
N ASN A 95 14.29 39.49 -7.06
CA ASN A 95 15.52 40.03 -7.65
C ASN A 95 15.30 40.98 -8.84
N THR A 96 14.12 40.97 -9.46
CA THR A 96 13.89 41.68 -10.72
C THR A 96 12.65 42.56 -10.73
N SER A 97 11.80 42.51 -9.69
CA SER A 97 10.71 43.47 -9.61
C SER A 97 11.26 44.86 -9.26
N ASN A 98 10.93 45.82 -10.10
CA ASN A 98 10.98 47.25 -9.76
C ASN A 98 9.90 47.63 -8.71
N ARG A 99 9.29 46.64 -8.04
CA ARG A 99 8.15 46.71 -7.11
C ARG A 99 6.93 47.47 -7.63
N GLN A 100 6.83 47.70 -8.94
CA GLN A 100 5.64 48.28 -9.56
C GLN A 100 4.63 47.17 -9.80
N PRO A 101 3.46 47.17 -9.11
CA PRO A 101 2.50 46.06 -9.16
C PRO A 101 2.12 45.63 -10.58
N LYS A 102 2.01 46.59 -11.50
CA LYS A 102 1.66 46.38 -12.91
C LYS A 102 2.67 45.57 -13.73
N THR A 103 3.94 45.50 -13.32
CA THR A 103 5.00 44.83 -14.10
C THR A 103 5.63 43.64 -13.38
N VAL A 104 5.19 43.33 -12.15
CA VAL A 104 5.78 42.22 -11.37
C VAL A 104 5.49 40.88 -12.03
N CYS A 105 4.23 40.63 -12.41
CA CYS A 105 3.81 39.38 -13.03
C CYS A 105 4.47 39.19 -14.41
N ASP A 106 4.42 40.19 -15.29
CA ASP A 106 4.96 40.08 -16.65
C ASP A 106 6.47 39.81 -16.65
N ASN A 107 7.23 40.54 -15.81
CA ASN A 107 8.67 40.32 -15.68
C ASN A 107 9.00 38.95 -15.07
N ALA A 108 8.22 38.51 -14.09
CA ALA A 108 8.39 37.20 -13.47
C ALA A 108 8.15 36.07 -14.48
N VAL A 109 7.04 36.13 -15.22
CA VAL A 109 6.67 35.12 -16.22
C VAL A 109 7.68 35.09 -17.36
N LEU A 110 8.04 36.24 -17.95
CA LEU A 110 8.95 36.30 -19.09
C LEU A 110 10.33 35.72 -18.76
N ARG A 111 10.86 36.07 -17.58
CA ARG A 111 12.15 35.54 -17.11
C ARG A 111 12.06 34.08 -16.70
N PHE A 112 10.94 33.65 -16.12
CA PHE A 112 10.69 32.26 -15.80
C PHE A 112 10.68 31.41 -17.07
N THR A 113 9.92 31.80 -18.11
CA THR A 113 9.88 31.10 -19.40
C THR A 113 11.26 31.02 -20.03
N CYS A 114 12.05 32.09 -19.99
CA CYS A 114 13.43 32.09 -20.49
C CYS A 114 14.32 31.10 -19.70
N GLN A 115 14.25 31.13 -18.36
CA GLN A 115 14.99 30.18 -17.52
C GLN A 115 14.58 28.73 -17.80
N GLN A 116 13.28 28.44 -17.91
CA GLN A 116 12.79 27.08 -18.18
C GLN A 116 13.20 26.59 -19.57
N SER A 117 13.21 27.45 -20.59
CA SER A 117 13.65 27.06 -21.95
C SER A 117 15.11 26.60 -22.01
N SER A 118 15.93 26.97 -21.01
CA SER A 118 17.33 26.58 -20.89
C SER A 118 17.58 25.45 -19.89
N LYS A 119 16.60 25.11 -19.06
CA LYS A 119 16.72 24.06 -18.06
C LYS A 119 16.36 22.71 -18.66
N GLN A 120 17.17 21.71 -18.35
CA GLN A 120 16.84 20.32 -18.64
C GLN A 120 15.75 19.85 -17.67
N ASP A 121 14.73 19.16 -18.18
CA ASP A 121 13.59 18.73 -17.36
C ASP A 121 14.04 17.88 -16.17
N SER A 122 13.79 18.36 -14.95
CA SER A 122 14.18 17.66 -13.73
C SER A 122 13.49 16.30 -13.58
N ILE A 123 12.25 16.16 -14.08
CA ILE A 123 11.55 14.87 -14.19
C ILE A 123 12.37 13.88 -15.01
N TYR A 124 12.93 14.30 -16.15
CA TYR A 124 13.71 13.40 -17.00
C TYR A 124 14.98 12.93 -16.29
N ILE A 125 15.62 13.81 -15.53
CA ILE A 125 16.79 13.47 -14.71
C ILE A 125 16.39 12.48 -13.61
N GLN A 126 15.31 12.74 -12.87
CA GLN A 126 14.79 11.85 -11.83
C GLN A 126 14.41 10.48 -12.40
N GLU A 127 13.66 10.43 -13.50
CA GLU A 127 13.30 9.20 -14.21
C GLU A 127 14.54 8.42 -14.63
N SER A 128 15.53 9.10 -15.22
CA SER A 128 16.80 8.47 -15.61
C SER A 128 17.54 7.87 -14.42
N ILE A 129 17.55 8.56 -13.27
CA ILE A 129 18.16 8.04 -12.04
C ILE A 129 17.39 6.82 -11.53
N ILE A 130 16.06 6.91 -11.42
CA ILE A 130 15.19 5.82 -10.95
C ILE A 130 15.36 4.60 -11.86
N GLN A 131 15.30 4.78 -13.17
CA GLN A 131 15.48 3.71 -14.15
C GLN A 131 16.89 3.11 -14.09
N ARG A 132 17.92 3.93 -13.89
CA ARG A 132 19.29 3.44 -13.74
C ARG A 132 19.44 2.56 -12.50
N ILE A 133 18.89 2.98 -11.37
CA ILE A 133 18.92 2.20 -10.12
C ILE A 133 18.07 0.94 -10.25
N ALA A 134 16.91 1.03 -10.91
CA ALA A 134 16.03 -0.10 -11.19
C ALA A 134 16.73 -1.14 -12.09
N LYS A 135 17.41 -0.71 -13.16
CA LYS A 135 18.21 -1.60 -14.03
C LYS A 135 19.35 -2.31 -13.31
N GLN A 136 19.91 -1.68 -12.27
CA GLN A 136 20.97 -2.26 -11.45
C GLN A 136 20.46 -3.23 -10.39
N THR A 137 19.14 -3.26 -10.16
CA THR A 137 18.49 -4.15 -9.22
C THR A 137 17.84 -5.30 -9.98
N GLN A 138 17.99 -6.53 -9.49
CA GLN A 138 17.33 -7.66 -10.12
C GLN A 138 15.81 -7.48 -10.02
N ALA A 139 15.09 -7.69 -11.14
CA ALA A 139 13.63 -7.66 -11.14
C ALA A 139 13.12 -8.63 -10.08
N LYS A 140 12.37 -8.12 -9.10
CA LYS A 140 11.94 -8.97 -8.00
C LYS A 140 10.87 -9.95 -8.49
N PRO A 141 10.94 -11.23 -8.07
CA PRO A 141 9.90 -12.19 -8.37
C PRO A 141 8.57 -11.78 -7.72
N ARG A 142 7.53 -12.59 -7.95
CA ARG A 142 6.26 -12.58 -7.22
C ARG A 142 6.46 -12.37 -5.72
N THR A 143 5.59 -11.58 -5.10
CA THR A 143 5.65 -11.35 -3.65
C THR A 143 5.34 -12.65 -2.92
N LEU A 144 6.24 -13.07 -2.05
CA LEU A 144 6.06 -14.21 -1.15
C LEU A 144 5.95 -13.71 0.29
N ILE A 145 4.88 -14.08 0.98
CA ILE A 145 4.72 -13.94 2.43
C ILE A 145 5.00 -15.30 3.07
N PRO A 146 6.12 -15.44 3.82
CA PRO A 146 6.49 -16.70 4.42
C PRO A 146 5.50 -17.21 5.45
N SER A 147 5.35 -18.53 5.54
CA SER A 147 4.58 -19.24 6.58
C SER A 147 4.94 -18.80 8.00
N THR A 148 6.21 -18.42 8.22
CA THR A 148 6.67 -17.89 9.51
C THR A 148 6.01 -16.57 9.90
N ILE A 149 5.75 -15.69 8.93
CA ILE A 149 5.05 -14.41 9.17
C ILE A 149 3.55 -14.67 9.30
N LEU A 150 2.99 -15.52 8.44
CA LEU A 150 1.58 -15.91 8.46
C LEU A 150 1.15 -16.44 9.83
N ASN A 151 1.95 -17.34 10.40
CA ASN A 151 1.66 -17.95 11.70
C ASN A 151 1.99 -17.05 12.90
N LYS A 152 3.06 -16.24 12.84
CA LYS A 152 3.47 -15.39 13.97
C LYS A 152 2.61 -14.13 14.13
N ARG A 153 2.04 -13.61 13.05
CA ARG A 153 1.34 -12.31 13.05
C ARG A 153 0.00 -12.37 12.30
N PRO A 154 -0.92 -13.27 12.66
CA PRO A 154 -2.16 -13.48 11.91
C PRO A 154 -3.03 -12.22 11.81
N MET A 155 -3.10 -11.42 12.87
CA MET A 155 -3.86 -10.15 12.85
C MET A 155 -3.29 -9.14 11.86
N LEU A 156 -1.96 -9.03 11.76
CA LEU A 156 -1.32 -8.11 10.83
C LEU A 156 -1.53 -8.55 9.38
N ILE A 157 -1.57 -9.86 9.14
CA ILE A 157 -1.90 -10.43 7.84
C ILE A 157 -3.35 -10.16 7.50
N GLN A 158 -4.28 -10.40 8.43
CA GLN A 158 -5.69 -10.12 8.23
C GLN A 158 -5.90 -8.65 7.83
N SER A 159 -5.32 -7.70 8.56
CA SER A 159 -5.41 -6.27 8.22
C SER A 159 -4.79 -5.94 6.87
N HIS A 160 -3.80 -6.71 6.40
CA HIS A 160 -3.28 -6.55 5.04
C HIS A 160 -4.28 -7.07 4.00
N LEU A 161 -4.81 -8.28 4.20
CA LEU A 161 -5.80 -8.90 3.31
C LEU A 161 -7.09 -8.09 3.20
N GLU A 162 -7.53 -7.46 4.29
CA GLU A 162 -8.67 -6.53 4.30
C GLU A 162 -8.49 -5.37 3.32
N ARG A 163 -7.27 -4.87 3.15
CA ARG A 163 -6.95 -3.73 2.27
C ARG A 163 -6.84 -4.12 0.79
N ILE A 164 -6.73 -5.41 0.53
CA ILE A 164 -6.66 -6.01 -0.81
C ILE A 164 -7.78 -7.05 -0.99
N SER A 165 -8.90 -6.87 -0.30
CA SER A 165 -10.00 -7.84 -0.24
C SER A 165 -10.55 -8.20 -1.62
N ASP A 166 -10.52 -7.25 -2.55
CA ASP A 166 -10.85 -7.38 -3.96
C ASP A 166 -9.91 -8.31 -4.75
N PHE A 167 -8.64 -8.41 -4.36
CA PHE A 167 -7.71 -9.41 -4.89
C PHE A 167 -7.87 -10.77 -4.21
N ILE A 168 -8.48 -10.81 -3.02
CA ILE A 168 -8.71 -12.05 -2.27
C ILE A 168 -9.99 -12.75 -2.67
N LEU A 169 -11.07 -12.00 -2.91
CA LEU A 169 -12.41 -12.50 -3.22
C LEU A 169 -12.47 -13.50 -4.38
N PRO A 170 -11.72 -13.34 -5.50
CA PRO A 170 -11.75 -14.29 -6.62
C PRO A 170 -11.27 -15.70 -6.22
N GLY A 171 -10.53 -15.81 -5.12
CA GLY A 171 -10.02 -17.07 -4.61
C GLY A 171 -8.63 -17.42 -5.11
N GLU A 172 -8.21 -18.61 -4.72
CA GLU A 172 -6.88 -19.14 -5.00
C GLU A 172 -6.68 -19.42 -6.50
N GLY A 173 -5.51 -19.07 -7.03
CA GLY A 173 -5.17 -19.27 -8.44
C GLY A 173 -5.48 -18.07 -9.35
N VAL A 174 -6.08 -16.99 -8.84
CA VAL A 174 -6.40 -15.78 -9.64
C VAL A 174 -5.37 -14.66 -9.44
N TRP A 175 -5.19 -14.18 -8.19
CA TRP A 175 -4.22 -13.13 -7.84
C TRP A 175 -3.22 -13.57 -6.78
N TRP A 176 -3.47 -14.73 -6.17
CA TRP A 176 -2.62 -15.32 -5.15
C TRP A 176 -2.81 -16.82 -5.12
N HIS A 177 -1.86 -17.53 -4.53
CA HIS A 177 -1.98 -18.94 -4.18
C HIS A 177 -1.16 -19.26 -2.93
N THR A 178 -1.37 -20.46 -2.39
CA THR A 178 -0.55 -21.02 -1.33
C THR A 178 0.36 -22.11 -1.85
N GLU A 179 1.64 -22.05 -1.49
CA GLU A 179 2.65 -23.04 -1.85
C GLU A 179 3.57 -23.27 -0.65
N ASP A 180 3.71 -24.52 -0.20
CA ASP A 180 4.48 -24.90 0.99
C ASP A 180 4.13 -24.08 2.26
N GLY A 181 2.85 -23.72 2.39
CA GLY A 181 2.33 -22.89 3.49
C GLY A 181 2.71 -21.41 3.41
N ASN A 182 3.39 -20.98 2.34
CA ASN A 182 3.63 -19.58 2.03
C ASN A 182 2.49 -19.04 1.16
N MET A 183 2.22 -17.74 1.25
CA MET A 183 1.27 -17.07 0.38
C MET A 183 2.02 -16.31 -0.70
N ILE A 184 1.74 -16.59 -1.96
CA ILE A 184 2.42 -16.02 -3.12
C ILE A 184 1.40 -15.22 -3.94
N PHE A 185 1.75 -13.99 -4.31
CA PHE A 185 0.91 -13.11 -5.13
C PHE A 185 1.39 -13.04 -6.58
N TYR A 186 0.46 -13.01 -7.53
CA TYR A 186 0.73 -12.82 -8.95
C TYR A 186 0.91 -11.32 -9.27
N ASP A 187 1.96 -10.75 -8.68
CA ASP A 187 2.34 -9.34 -8.82
C ASP A 187 3.77 -9.16 -9.36
N GLY A 188 4.31 -10.21 -9.97
CA GLY A 188 5.63 -10.24 -10.56
C GLY A 188 5.73 -9.53 -11.91
N PRO A 189 6.96 -9.36 -12.43
CA PRO A 189 7.19 -8.76 -13.75
C PRO A 189 6.51 -9.54 -14.88
N ASP A 190 6.53 -10.88 -14.80
CA ASP A 190 6.02 -11.79 -15.82
C ASP A 190 4.50 -12.06 -15.73
N ASP A 191 3.84 -11.55 -14.68
CA ASP A 191 2.39 -11.71 -14.50
C ASP A 191 1.60 -10.71 -15.35
N GLU A 192 0.40 -11.09 -15.78
CA GLU A 192 -0.47 -10.21 -16.56
C GLU A 192 -0.90 -8.99 -15.74
N PRO A 193 -0.91 -7.78 -16.33
CA PRO A 193 -1.29 -6.56 -15.60
C PRO A 193 -2.78 -6.51 -15.23
N PHE A 194 -3.63 -7.22 -15.98
CA PHE A 194 -5.08 -7.26 -15.80
C PHE A 194 -5.58 -8.71 -15.79
N HIS A 195 -6.62 -8.95 -15.00
CA HIS A 195 -7.36 -10.20 -14.97
C HIS A 195 -8.85 -9.89 -15.03
N ASN A 196 -9.65 -10.69 -15.74
CA ASN A 196 -11.10 -10.46 -15.87
C ASN A 196 -11.83 -10.54 -14.52
N GLU A 197 -11.30 -11.35 -13.61
CA GLU A 197 -11.77 -11.51 -12.23
C GLU A 197 -11.05 -10.57 -11.25
N GLY A 198 -10.26 -9.61 -11.74
CA GLY A 198 -9.59 -8.61 -10.91
C GLY A 198 -10.41 -7.35 -10.66
N PRO A 199 -9.93 -6.48 -9.76
CA PRO A 199 -10.62 -5.23 -9.48
C PRO A 199 -10.63 -4.30 -10.69
N GLU A 200 -11.71 -3.54 -10.82
CA GLU A 200 -11.80 -2.46 -11.79
C GLU A 200 -10.89 -1.29 -11.40
N MET A 201 -10.29 -0.66 -12.41
CA MET A 201 -9.44 0.50 -12.21
C MET A 201 -10.26 1.77 -12.08
N HIS A 202 -10.45 2.23 -10.84
CA HIS A 202 -11.13 3.49 -10.57
C HIS A 202 -10.25 4.72 -10.77
N HIS A 203 -10.90 5.88 -10.93
CA HIS A 203 -10.25 7.16 -11.20
C HIS A 203 -10.86 8.27 -10.33
N PHE A 204 -10.07 9.27 -9.94
CA PHE A 204 -10.54 10.38 -9.08
C PHE A 204 -11.72 11.20 -9.63
N ARG A 205 -12.07 11.01 -10.91
CA ARG A 205 -13.22 11.67 -11.54
C ARG A 205 -14.52 10.88 -11.38
N SER A 206 -14.42 9.59 -11.09
CA SER A 206 -15.56 8.66 -10.97
C SER A 206 -15.73 8.10 -9.56
N SER A 207 -14.66 8.08 -8.77
CA SER A 207 -14.63 7.47 -7.44
C SER A 207 -13.85 8.32 -6.45
N SER A 208 -14.23 8.21 -5.18
CA SER A 208 -13.62 8.87 -4.05
C SER A 208 -13.00 7.87 -3.07
N TYR A 209 -12.10 8.36 -2.22
CA TYR A 209 -11.46 7.52 -1.19
C TYR A 209 -12.46 6.84 -0.24
N LYS A 210 -13.56 7.54 0.07
CA LYS A 210 -14.62 6.99 0.93
C LYS A 210 -15.36 5.84 0.27
N GLU A 211 -15.62 5.96 -1.04
CA GLU A 211 -16.27 4.90 -1.82
C GLU A 211 -15.37 3.68 -1.97
N GLU A 212 -14.08 3.87 -2.28
CA GLU A 212 -13.12 2.75 -2.33
C GLU A 212 -13.01 2.02 -0.98
N HIS A 213 -12.96 2.77 0.12
CA HIS A 213 -12.85 2.17 1.44
C HIS A 213 -14.11 1.37 1.81
N GLN A 214 -15.30 1.91 1.50
CA GLN A 214 -16.55 1.19 1.71
C GLN A 214 -16.65 -0.04 0.81
N LEU A 215 -16.25 0.07 -0.45
CA LEU A 215 -16.21 -1.06 -1.39
C LEU A 215 -15.33 -2.19 -0.87
N LEU A 216 -14.11 -1.90 -0.42
CA LEU A 216 -13.20 -2.92 0.13
C LEU A 216 -13.76 -3.56 1.40
N LYS A 217 -14.47 -2.79 2.23
CA LYS A 217 -15.15 -3.32 3.42
C LYS A 217 -16.29 -4.27 3.05
N ASP A 218 -17.15 -3.89 2.11
CA ASP A 218 -18.25 -4.72 1.61
C ASP A 218 -17.73 -6.00 0.94
N ILE A 219 -16.60 -5.90 0.23
CA ILE A 219 -15.92 -7.05 -0.37
C ILE A 219 -15.33 -7.94 0.72
N TRP A 220 -14.72 -7.36 1.76
CA TRP A 220 -14.16 -8.14 2.86
C TRP A 220 -15.25 -8.94 3.58
N GLU A 221 -16.43 -8.38 3.80
CA GLU A 221 -17.57 -9.10 4.35
C GLU A 221 -17.88 -10.36 3.51
N LYS A 222 -17.94 -10.23 2.18
CA LYS A 222 -18.11 -11.38 1.26
C LYS A 222 -16.96 -12.39 1.34
N VAL A 223 -15.71 -11.92 1.47
CA VAL A 223 -14.54 -12.80 1.68
C VAL A 223 -14.72 -13.60 2.95
N THR A 224 -15.20 -12.98 4.03
CA THR A 224 -15.41 -13.69 5.31
C THR A 224 -16.54 -14.71 5.25
N GLU A 225 -17.63 -14.42 4.55
CA GLU A 225 -18.71 -15.38 4.27
C GLU A 225 -18.20 -16.57 3.45
N ASN A 226 -17.48 -16.29 2.36
CA ASN A 226 -16.89 -17.33 1.52
C ASN A 226 -15.82 -18.16 2.25
N PHE A 227 -15.09 -17.55 3.18
CA PHE A 227 -14.15 -18.26 4.06
C PHE A 227 -14.87 -19.17 5.05
N GLN A 228 -15.98 -18.70 5.64
CA GLN A 228 -16.82 -19.51 6.54
C GLN A 228 -17.42 -20.72 5.81
N ASP A 229 -17.80 -20.55 4.55
CA ASP A 229 -18.37 -21.57 3.66
C ASP A 229 -17.30 -22.47 3.00
N ARG A 230 -16.00 -22.29 3.29
CA ARG A 230 -14.86 -22.99 2.65
C ARG A 230 -14.78 -22.82 1.12
N LYS A 231 -15.41 -21.78 0.57
CA LYS A 231 -15.26 -21.41 -0.86
C LYS A 231 -13.91 -20.75 -1.13
N ILE A 232 -13.33 -20.09 -0.11
CA ILE A 232 -11.99 -19.50 -0.15
C ILE A 232 -11.16 -20.07 1.00
N SER A 233 -9.95 -20.56 0.71
CA SER A 233 -9.02 -21.12 1.68
C SER A 233 -7.89 -20.14 2.00
N LEU A 234 -8.08 -19.30 3.03
CA LEU A 234 -7.03 -18.36 3.44
C LEU A 234 -5.99 -19.03 4.35
N PRO A 235 -4.73 -18.57 4.35
CA PRO A 235 -3.68 -19.01 5.28
C PRO A 235 -3.88 -18.42 6.70
N LEU A 236 -5.14 -18.37 7.16
CA LEU A 236 -5.56 -17.90 8.48
C LEU A 236 -6.46 -18.97 9.10
N LYS A 237 -6.23 -19.29 10.38
CA LYS A 237 -7.07 -20.27 11.10
C LYS A 237 -8.46 -19.74 11.44
N ARG A 238 -8.57 -18.43 11.63
CA ARG A 238 -9.79 -17.70 11.99
C ARG A 238 -9.66 -16.24 11.58
N ILE A 239 -10.78 -15.61 11.29
CA ILE A 239 -10.87 -14.16 11.00
C ILE A 239 -11.52 -13.47 12.18
N LYS A 240 -10.91 -12.40 12.68
CA LYS A 240 -11.45 -11.57 13.76
C LYS A 240 -12.35 -10.48 13.16
N MET A 241 -13.62 -10.43 13.55
CA MET A 241 -14.58 -9.40 13.17
C MET A 241 -15.10 -8.68 14.41
N PHE A 242 -15.71 -7.51 14.21
CA PHE A 242 -16.45 -6.79 15.24
C PHE A 242 -17.94 -6.85 14.90
N ASP A 243 -18.76 -7.25 15.86
CA ASP A 243 -20.21 -7.21 15.69
C ASP A 243 -20.76 -5.78 15.79
N LYS A 244 -22.08 -5.64 15.60
CA LYS A 244 -22.76 -4.34 15.64
C LYS A 244 -22.67 -3.66 17.01
N ASP A 245 -22.40 -4.43 18.07
CA ASP A 245 -22.24 -3.96 19.44
C ASP A 245 -20.76 -3.68 19.79
N GLY A 246 -19.85 -3.81 18.81
CA GLY A 246 -18.42 -3.60 18.96
C GLY A 246 -17.68 -4.76 19.63
N LYS A 247 -18.35 -5.89 19.86
CA LYS A 247 -17.74 -7.07 20.46
C LYS A 247 -17.02 -7.90 19.41
N VAL A 248 -15.89 -8.46 19.82
CA VAL A 248 -15.07 -9.32 18.97
C VAL A 248 -15.76 -10.67 18.73
N VAL A 249 -15.90 -11.03 17.46
CA VAL A 249 -16.38 -12.32 16.98
C VAL A 249 -15.29 -12.97 16.13
N TYR A 250 -15.17 -14.30 16.17
CA TYR A 250 -14.23 -15.04 15.33
C TYR A 250 -15.02 -15.88 14.31
N ILE A 251 -14.69 -15.70 13.04
CA ILE A 251 -15.19 -16.53 11.94
C ILE A 251 -14.20 -17.67 11.73
N ILE A 252 -14.71 -18.89 11.77
CA ILE A 252 -13.96 -20.13 11.58
C ILE A 252 -14.64 -20.87 10.42
N PRO A 253 -13.89 -21.52 9.51
CA PRO A 253 -14.48 -22.30 8.44
C PRO A 253 -15.37 -23.39 9.03
N THR A 254 -16.63 -23.46 8.61
CA THR A 254 -17.61 -24.41 9.13
C THR A 254 -17.07 -25.82 8.96
N GLU A 255 -17.05 -26.62 10.04
CA GLU A 255 -16.77 -28.05 9.92
C GLU A 255 -17.96 -28.68 9.19
N THR A 256 -17.73 -29.24 8.00
CA THR A 256 -18.63 -30.29 7.50
C THR A 256 -18.53 -31.43 8.50
N GLU A 257 -19.58 -31.65 9.29
CA GLU A 257 -19.67 -32.77 10.22
C GLU A 257 -19.24 -34.08 9.51
N PRO A 258 -18.18 -34.77 9.95
CA PRO A 258 -18.29 -36.20 10.08
C PRO A 258 -19.08 -36.49 11.37
N ALA A 259 -20.07 -37.36 11.27
CA ALA A 259 -20.78 -37.85 12.44
C ALA A 259 -19.81 -38.40 13.50
N ASN A 260 -20.16 -38.09 14.75
CA ASN A 260 -19.75 -38.69 16.02
C ASN A 260 -18.50 -38.16 16.76
N GLU A 261 -18.83 -37.55 17.90
CA GLU A 261 -18.32 -37.83 19.25
C GLU A 261 -16.79 -37.81 19.47
N ASP A 262 -16.30 -36.76 20.10
CA ASP A 262 -16.17 -36.79 21.57
C ASP A 262 -15.81 -35.43 22.16
N GLN A 263 -16.56 -35.05 23.19
CA GLN A 263 -16.35 -33.87 23.99
C GLN A 263 -15.11 -34.03 24.86
N GLN A 264 -14.16 -33.09 24.80
CA GLN A 264 -13.38 -32.74 25.97
C GLN A 264 -13.08 -31.23 26.04
N SER A 265 -13.74 -30.63 27.02
CA SER A 265 -13.68 -29.26 27.49
C SER A 265 -12.30 -28.84 28.00
N ILE A 266 -11.77 -27.71 27.55
CA ILE A 266 -10.90 -26.85 28.37
C ILE A 266 -11.16 -25.37 28.03
N SER A 267 -11.42 -24.58 29.08
CA SER A 267 -11.51 -23.11 29.10
C SER A 267 -10.66 -22.59 30.27
N PRO A 268 -10.35 -21.29 30.39
CA PRO A 268 -9.71 -20.40 29.42
C PRO A 268 -8.46 -19.73 30.03
N GLU A 269 -7.35 -19.62 29.29
CA GLU A 269 -6.23 -18.78 29.72
C GLU A 269 -6.48 -17.31 29.37
N LYS A 270 -6.89 -16.56 30.40
CA LYS A 270 -6.64 -15.12 30.52
C LYS A 270 -5.13 -14.89 30.54
N ASN A 271 -4.61 -14.10 29.61
CA ASN A 271 -3.48 -13.16 29.76
C ASN A 271 -2.86 -12.87 28.38
N LEU A 272 -3.38 -11.85 27.68
CA LEU A 272 -2.66 -11.12 26.62
C LEU A 272 -3.36 -9.81 26.23
N GLU A 273 -4.05 -9.19 27.18
CA GLU A 273 -4.60 -7.84 27.05
C GLU A 273 -3.74 -6.89 27.90
N GLN A 274 -2.62 -6.43 27.33
CA GLN A 274 -1.95 -5.22 27.83
C GLN A 274 -1.04 -4.50 26.82
N ASP A 275 -0.84 -5.02 25.60
CA ASP A 275 0.07 -4.39 24.62
C ASP A 275 -0.59 -3.84 23.35
N ILE A 276 -1.92 -3.75 23.27
CA ILE A 276 -2.63 -3.25 22.06
C ILE A 276 -3.35 -1.91 22.27
N GLU A 277 -3.43 -1.39 23.50
CA GLU A 277 -4.19 -0.15 23.77
C GLU A 277 -3.37 1.16 23.68
N ASN A 278 -2.05 1.10 23.43
CA ASN A 278 -1.20 2.31 23.37
C ASN A 278 -0.70 2.69 21.96
N GLY A 279 -1.45 2.37 20.90
CA GLY A 279 -0.99 2.59 19.52
C GLY A 279 -1.97 3.20 18.53
N LEU A 280 -3.20 3.54 18.94
CA LEU A 280 -4.21 4.16 18.05
C LEU A 280 -4.64 5.56 18.46
N GLU A 281 -3.97 6.17 19.45
CA GLU A 281 -3.95 7.62 19.57
C GLU A 281 -2.54 8.13 19.27
N THR A 282 -2.48 8.91 18.19
CA THR A 282 -1.43 9.85 17.72
C THR A 282 -0.50 9.46 16.56
#